data_AF-A0A1B6EU49-F1
#
_entry.id   AF-A0A1B6EU49-F1
#
_cell.length_a   1.000
_cell.length_b   1.000
_cell.length_c   1.000
_cell.angle_alpha   90.00
_cell.angle_beta   90.00
_cell.angle_gamma   90.00
#
_symmetry.space_group_name_H-M   'P 1'
#
loop_
_entity.id
_entity.type
_entity.pdbx_description
1 polymer ?
#
loop_
_entity_poly.entity_id
_entity_poly.type
_entity_poly.pdbx_seq_one_letter_code
_entity_poly.pdbx_strand_id
1 'polypeptide(L)'
;DDPALFAAMLKRQHERAVKILTALRSTFSDAILRLASYVMNKVMSRLFSRVVVHPAQIATLRKASDSQLPLIFLPLHRSHLDYIVITFILANNNIQSPLVAAGENLRIPVFGWLLRGLGAFFIKRRMDPAKGKKDTLYRALLHTYMMQCMGAGHNF
;
A
#
# COMPACT_ATOMS: atom_id res chain seq x y z
N ASP A 1 -4.70 41.66 7.82
CA ASP A 1 -3.69 40.58 7.80
C ASP A 1 -2.96 40.54 9.12
N ASP A 2 -3.29 39.57 9.97
CA ASP A 2 -2.59 39.35 11.24
C ASP A 2 -1.51 38.28 11.05
N PRO A 3 -0.21 38.65 11.08
CA PRO A 3 0.90 37.70 10.91
C PRO A 3 0.90 36.57 11.94
N ALA A 4 0.41 36.83 13.16
CA ALA A 4 0.34 35.83 14.22
C ALA A 4 -0.72 34.76 13.92
N LEU A 5 -1.88 35.18 13.40
CA LEU A 5 -2.94 34.27 12.94
C LEU A 5 -2.44 33.37 11.80
N PHE A 6 -1.73 33.93 10.82
CA PHE A 6 -1.16 33.15 9.72
C PHE A 6 -0.14 32.12 10.21
N ALA A 7 0.78 32.52 11.10
CA ALA A 7 1.78 31.61 11.66
C ALA A 7 1.14 30.45 12.45
N ALA A 8 0.10 30.74 13.24
CA ALA A 8 -0.66 29.72 13.97
C ALA A 8 -1.38 28.73 13.02
N MET A 9 -2.00 29.24 11.95
CA MET A 9 -2.62 28.40 10.92
C MET A 9 -1.60 27.51 10.21
N LEU A 10 -0.44 28.06 9.84
CA LEU A 10 0.64 27.32 9.19
C LEU A 10 1.14 26.18 10.09
N LYS A 11 1.42 26.46 11.37
CA LYS A 11 1.85 25.45 12.34
C LYS A 11 0.83 24.31 12.46
N ARG A 12 -0.46 24.65 12.55
CA ARG A 12 -1.54 23.66 12.63
C ARG A 12 -1.62 22.76 11.39
N GLN A 13 -1.49 23.32 10.18
CA GLN A 13 -1.50 22.52 8.96
C GLN A 13 -0.22 21.69 8.81
N HIS A 14 0.93 22.19 9.26
CA HIS A 14 2.18 21.45 9.27
C HIS A 14 2.10 20.21 10.16
N GLU A 15 1.66 20.35 11.41
CA GLU A 15 1.46 19.22 12.33
C GLU A 15 0.47 18.19 11.78
N ARG A 16 -0.58 18.67 11.09
CA ARG A 16 -1.54 17.81 10.42
C ARG A 16 -0.92 17.06 9.24
N ALA A 17 -0.08 17.72 8.45
CA ALA A 17 0.64 17.10 7.34
C ALA A 17 1.56 15.98 7.83
N VAL A 18 2.32 16.23 8.91
CA VAL A 18 3.18 15.21 9.55
C VAL A 18 2.37 14.00 10.00
N LYS A 19 1.21 14.22 10.64
CA LYS A 19 0.31 13.13 11.05
C LYS A 19 -0.21 12.32 9.86
N ILE A 20 -0.59 13.00 8.77
CA ILE A 20 -1.07 12.34 7.55
C ILE A 20 0.04 11.48 6.92
N LEU A 21 1.23 12.04 6.71
CA LEU A 21 2.36 11.31 6.14
C LEU A 21 2.79 10.12 7.02
N THR A 22 2.77 10.29 8.35
CA THR A 22 3.06 9.21 9.29
C THR A 22 2.02 8.07 9.22
N ALA A 23 0.77 8.38 8.86
CA ALA A 23 -0.26 7.38 8.64
C ALA A 23 -0.10 6.67 7.28
N LEU A 24 0.28 7.42 6.24
CA LEU A 24 0.52 6.92 4.89
C LEU A 24 1.81 6.11 4.73
N ARG A 25 2.80 6.25 5.63
CA ARG A 25 4.04 5.51 5.47
C ARG A 25 3.80 3.99 5.48
N SER A 26 4.38 3.33 4.49
CA SER A 26 4.56 1.88 4.48
C SER A 26 5.84 1.51 5.26
N THR A 27 5.87 0.33 5.88
CA THR A 27 7.08 -0.18 6.58
C THR A 27 7.42 -1.55 6.04
N PHE A 28 7.70 -1.61 4.74
CA PHE A 28 8.04 -2.85 4.04
C PHE A 28 9.24 -3.54 4.71
N SER A 29 9.11 -4.84 4.98
CA SER A 29 10.13 -5.64 5.65
C SER A 29 10.29 -6.99 4.98
N ASP A 30 11.49 -7.28 4.49
CA ASP A 30 11.82 -8.55 3.85
C ASP A 30 11.64 -9.75 4.80
N ALA A 31 11.90 -9.56 6.10
CA ALA A 31 11.71 -10.60 7.11
C ALA A 31 10.22 -10.95 7.25
N ILE A 32 9.36 -9.93 7.30
CA ILE A 32 7.90 -10.12 7.37
C ILE A 32 7.40 -10.75 6.07
N LEU A 33 7.91 -10.31 4.92
CA LEU A 33 7.56 -10.88 3.62
C LEU A 33 7.90 -12.37 3.54
N ARG A 34 9.12 -12.77 3.94
CA ARG A 34 9.55 -14.18 3.96
C ARG A 34 8.68 -15.03 4.89
N LEU A 35 8.40 -14.53 6.09
CA LEU A 35 7.54 -15.22 7.05
C LEU A 35 6.12 -15.36 6.51
N ALA A 36 5.55 -14.28 5.98
CA ALA A 36 4.21 -14.30 5.39
C ALA A 36 4.15 -15.25 4.20
N SER A 37 5.18 -15.30 3.36
CA SER A 37 5.23 -16.26 2.25
C SER A 37 5.27 -17.70 2.73
N TYR A 38 6.08 -18.02 3.74
CA TYR A 38 6.10 -19.35 4.33
C TYR A 38 4.74 -19.76 4.91
N VAL A 39 4.12 -18.88 5.70
CA VAL A 39 2.80 -19.12 6.28
C VAL A 39 1.75 -19.26 5.18
N MET A 40 1.77 -18.39 4.18
CA MET A 40 0.81 -18.39 3.08
C MET A 40 0.90 -19.68 2.28
N ASN A 41 2.11 -20.19 2.01
CA ASN A 41 2.29 -21.47 1.34
C ASN A 41 1.59 -22.62 2.11
N LYS A 42 1.74 -22.66 3.44
CA LYS A 42 1.04 -23.64 4.28
C LYS A 42 -0.47 -23.46 4.26
N VAL A 43 -0.96 -22.23 4.41
CA VAL A 43 -2.39 -21.92 4.42
C VAL A 43 -3.02 -22.30 3.09
N MET A 44 -2.41 -21.91 1.97
CA MET A 44 -2.88 -22.23 0.62
C MET A 44 -2.94 -23.74 0.39
N SER A 45 -1.90 -24.48 0.81
CA SER A 45 -1.87 -25.95 0.68
C SER A 45 -2.95 -26.67 1.50
N ARG A 46 -3.51 -26.02 2.54
CA ARG A 46 -4.57 -26.57 3.39
C ARG A 46 -5.97 -26.15 2.95
N LEU A 47 -6.14 -24.93 2.45
CA LEU A 47 -7.45 -24.38 2.09
C LEU A 47 -7.87 -24.75 0.67
N PHE A 48 -6.91 -24.87 -0.26
CA PHE A 48 -7.17 -25.08 -1.67
C PHE A 48 -6.54 -26.37 -2.15
N SER A 49 -7.27 -27.15 -2.96
CA SER A 49 -6.71 -28.33 -3.60
C SER A 49 -5.58 -27.96 -4.57
N ARG A 50 -5.73 -26.84 -5.29
CA ARG A 50 -4.74 -26.29 -6.22
C ARG A 50 -4.86 -24.77 -6.33
N VAL A 51 -3.73 -24.08 -6.32
CA VAL A 51 -3.61 -22.67 -6.70
C VAL A 51 -2.89 -22.63 -8.04
N VAL A 52 -3.56 -22.14 -9.08
CA VAL A 52 -3.00 -22.09 -10.45
C VAL A 52 -2.61 -20.66 -10.77
N VAL A 53 -1.35 -20.47 -11.09
CA VAL A 53 -0.81 -19.20 -11.60
C VAL A 53 -0.32 -19.46 -13.01
N HIS A 54 -0.84 -18.72 -13.98
CA HIS A 54 -0.53 -18.97 -15.38
C HIS A 54 0.92 -18.54 -15.69
N PRO A 55 1.83 -19.45 -16.11
CA PRO A 55 3.24 -19.11 -16.32
C PRO A 55 3.45 -17.97 -17.31
N ALA A 56 2.65 -17.91 -18.38
CA ALA A 56 2.72 -16.81 -19.34
C ALA A 56 2.41 -15.44 -18.71
N GLN A 57 1.52 -15.36 -17.72
CA GLN A 57 1.23 -14.10 -17.03
C GLN A 57 2.43 -13.66 -16.18
N ILE A 58 3.10 -14.61 -15.51
CA ILE A 58 4.33 -14.32 -14.76
C ILE A 58 5.45 -13.86 -15.68
N ALA A 59 5.62 -14.49 -16.86
CA ALA A 59 6.60 -14.06 -17.84
C ALA A 59 6.35 -12.62 -18.32
N THR A 60 5.09 -12.28 -18.59
CA THR A 60 4.70 -10.90 -18.94
C THR A 60 5.00 -9.92 -17.81
N LEU A 61 4.69 -10.27 -16.56
CA LEU A 61 4.98 -9.42 -15.40
C LEU A 61 6.48 -9.24 -15.18
N ARG A 62 7.30 -10.29 -15.36
CA ARG A 62 8.77 -10.18 -15.27
C ARG A 62 9.31 -9.24 -16.34
N LYS A 63 8.89 -9.42 -17.60
CA LYS A 63 9.30 -8.53 -18.71
C LYS A 63 8.87 -7.08 -18.46
N ALA A 64 7.67 -6.86 -17.90
CA ALA A 64 7.22 -5.54 -17.52
C ALA A 64 8.06 -4.96 -16.37
N SER A 65 8.44 -5.77 -15.38
CA SER A 65 9.33 -5.36 -14.29
C SER A 65 10.73 -4.98 -14.78
N ASP A 66 11.22 -5.61 -15.84
CA ASP A 66 12.53 -5.29 -16.44
C ASP A 66 12.55 -3.92 -17.15
N SER A 67 11.37 -3.36 -17.47
CA SER A 67 11.25 -2.04 -18.11
C SER A 67 11.58 -0.85 -17.20
N GLN A 68 11.88 -1.10 -15.91
CA GLN A 68 12.12 -0.09 -14.87
C GLN A 68 10.97 0.90 -14.65
N LEU A 69 9.78 0.62 -15.20
CA LEU A 69 8.57 1.38 -14.94
C LEU A 69 7.80 0.77 -13.75
N PRO A 70 7.25 1.60 -12.85
CA PRO A 70 6.37 1.14 -11.78
C PRO A 70 5.15 0.40 -12.33
N LEU A 71 4.89 -0.80 -11.81
CA LEU A 71 3.70 -1.57 -12.15
C LEU A 71 2.56 -1.20 -11.20
N ILE A 72 1.35 -1.01 -11.76
CA ILE A 72 0.12 -0.76 -11.02
C ILE A 72 -0.80 -1.98 -11.15
N PHE A 73 -1.07 -2.64 -10.03
CA PHE A 73 -1.93 -3.80 -9.91
C PHE A 73 -3.33 -3.35 -9.47
N LEU A 74 -4.35 -3.75 -10.25
CA LEU A 74 -5.75 -3.46 -9.95
C LEU A 74 -6.51 -4.77 -9.71
N PRO A 75 -6.55 -5.29 -8.48
CA PRO A 75 -7.28 -6.51 -8.18
C PRO A 75 -8.79 -6.27 -8.28
N LEU A 76 -9.55 -7.33 -8.54
CA LEU A 76 -11.02 -7.31 -8.51
C LEU A 76 -11.61 -7.06 -7.10
N HIS A 77 -10.77 -7.02 -6.06
CA HIS A 77 -11.13 -6.75 -4.66
C HIS A 77 -12.29 -7.60 -4.14
N ARG A 78 -12.28 -8.89 -4.46
CA ARG A 78 -13.29 -9.84 -3.96
C ARG A 78 -13.01 -10.23 -2.52
N SER A 79 -11.76 -10.17 -2.07
CA SER A 79 -11.39 -10.49 -0.69
C SER A 79 -10.22 -9.64 -0.18
N HIS A 80 -10.12 -9.51 1.15
CA HIS A 80 -8.91 -8.95 1.80
C HIS A 80 -7.68 -9.85 1.67
N LEU A 81 -7.82 -11.06 1.13
CA LEU A 81 -6.70 -11.95 0.89
C LEU A 81 -6.06 -11.70 -0.49
N ASP A 82 -6.76 -11.01 -1.40
CA ASP A 82 -6.31 -10.73 -2.77
C ASP A 82 -4.93 -10.06 -2.79
N TYR A 83 -4.73 -9.02 -1.98
CA TYR A 83 -3.46 -8.30 -1.93
C TYR A 83 -2.33 -9.11 -1.29
N ILE A 84 -2.64 -9.99 -0.33
CA ILE A 84 -1.63 -10.87 0.29
C ILE A 84 -1.19 -11.94 -0.72
N VAL A 85 -2.14 -12.50 -1.47
CA VAL A 85 -1.85 -13.49 -2.52
C VAL A 85 -1.05 -12.88 -3.67
N ILE A 86 -1.39 -11.68 -4.12
CA ILE A 86 -0.60 -10.99 -5.16
C ILE A 86 0.84 -10.76 -4.66
N THR A 87 0.99 -10.22 -3.45
CA THR A 87 2.30 -10.00 -2.82
C THR A 87 3.09 -11.32 -2.72
N PHE A 88 2.43 -12.40 -2.29
CA PHE A 88 3.00 -13.73 -2.21
C PHE A 88 3.45 -14.27 -3.58
N ILE A 89 2.61 -14.20 -4.60
CA ILE A 89 2.93 -14.70 -5.95
C ILE A 89 4.13 -13.93 -6.50
N LEU A 90 4.15 -12.60 -6.39
CA LEU A 90 5.23 -11.77 -6.90
C LEU A 90 6.55 -12.06 -6.17
N ALA A 91 6.51 -12.13 -4.83
CA ALA A 91 7.68 -12.45 -4.02
C ALA A 91 8.31 -13.80 -4.38
N ASN A 92 7.49 -14.84 -4.62
CA ASN A 92 8.01 -16.16 -5.01
C ASN A 92 8.51 -16.24 -6.46
N ASN A 93 8.18 -15.27 -7.31
CA ASN A 93 8.65 -15.21 -8.69
C ASN A 93 9.82 -14.21 -8.88
N ASN A 94 10.39 -13.71 -7.79
CA ASN A 94 11.43 -12.67 -7.77
C ASN A 94 10.98 -11.39 -8.50
N ILE A 95 9.71 -11.04 -8.35
CA ILE A 95 9.15 -9.78 -8.83
C ILE A 95 8.92 -8.91 -7.60
N GLN A 96 9.31 -7.64 -7.67
CA GLN A 96 9.16 -6.71 -6.57
C GLN A 96 7.69 -6.57 -6.15
N SER A 97 7.44 -6.76 -4.86
CA SER A 97 6.10 -6.69 -4.28
C SER A 97 5.54 -5.25 -4.31
N PRO A 98 4.22 -5.09 -4.51
CA PRO A 98 3.59 -3.78 -4.60
C PRO A 98 3.30 -3.18 -3.22
N LEU A 99 3.26 -1.84 -3.18
CA LEU A 99 2.72 -1.08 -2.07
C LEU A 99 1.20 -1.09 -2.14
N VAL A 100 0.55 -1.70 -1.15
CA VAL A 100 -0.90 -1.91 -1.18
C VAL A 100 -1.64 -0.74 -0.53
N ALA A 101 -2.54 -0.09 -1.27
CA ALA A 101 -3.47 0.87 -0.70
C ALA A 101 -4.57 0.14 0.12
N ALA A 102 -4.45 0.15 1.44
CA ALA A 102 -5.43 -0.48 2.33
C ALA A 102 -6.34 0.56 2.98
N GLY A 103 -7.63 0.26 3.16
CA GLY A 103 -8.52 1.13 3.93
C GLY A 103 -8.18 1.13 5.42
N GLU A 104 -8.33 2.26 6.11
CA GLU A 104 -8.06 2.38 7.56
C GLU A 104 -8.86 1.39 8.43
N ASN A 105 -10.00 0.88 7.94
CA ASN A 105 -10.78 -0.16 8.62
C ASN A 105 -9.99 -1.47 8.83
N LEU A 106 -8.95 -1.73 8.04
CA LEU A 106 -8.10 -2.92 8.14
C LEU A 106 -6.97 -2.75 9.17
N ARG A 107 -6.85 -1.59 9.80
CA ARG A 107 -5.83 -1.30 10.81
C ARG A 107 -6.24 -1.85 12.18
N ILE A 108 -6.46 -3.15 12.25
CA ILE A 108 -6.73 -3.90 13.48
C ILE A 108 -5.38 -4.29 14.12
N PRO A 109 -5.24 -4.33 15.47
CA PRO A 109 -4.01 -4.80 16.11
C PRO A 109 -3.57 -6.16 15.56
N VAL A 110 -2.25 -6.35 15.42
CA VAL A 110 -1.59 -7.49 14.73
C VAL A 110 -1.77 -7.49 13.22
N PHE A 111 -3.01 -7.56 12.71
CA PHE A 111 -3.23 -7.66 11.26
C PHE A 111 -2.74 -6.41 10.53
N GLY A 112 -3.07 -5.21 11.02
CA GLY A 112 -2.60 -3.97 10.44
C GLY A 112 -1.08 -3.79 10.50
N TRP A 113 -0.42 -4.32 11.53
CA TRP A 113 1.06 -4.32 11.61
C TRP A 113 1.67 -5.25 10.56
N LEU A 114 1.13 -6.45 10.41
CA LEU A 114 1.53 -7.41 9.38
C LEU A 114 1.37 -6.81 7.98
N LEU A 115 0.19 -6.24 7.68
CA LEU A 115 -0.08 -5.63 6.38
C LEU A 115 0.89 -4.50 6.08
N ARG A 116 1.18 -3.65 7.06
CA ARG A 116 2.14 -2.56 6.90
C ARG A 116 3.56 -3.10 6.63
N GLY A 117 3.92 -4.20 7.29
CA GLY A 117 5.13 -4.98 7.04
C GLY A 117 5.23 -5.54 5.62
N LEU A 118 4.09 -5.87 5.01
CA LEU A 118 3.98 -6.38 3.64
C LEU A 118 3.89 -5.30 2.58
N GLY A 119 3.96 -4.02 2.95
CA GLY A 119 3.90 -2.91 2.01
C GLY A 119 2.61 -2.10 2.04
N ALA A 120 1.66 -2.43 2.90
CA ALA A 120 0.40 -1.69 2.94
C ALA A 120 0.57 -0.29 3.53
N PHE A 121 -0.01 0.69 2.86
CA PHE A 121 -0.25 2.02 3.40
C PHE A 121 -1.75 2.26 3.58
N PHE A 122 -2.12 2.90 4.69
CA PHE A 122 -3.52 3.04 5.07
C PHE A 122 -4.09 4.36 4.60
N ILE A 123 -5.11 4.29 3.73
CA ILE A 123 -5.86 5.44 3.25
C ILE A 123 -7.17 5.61 4.04
N LYS A 124 -7.57 6.86 4.25
CA LYS A 124 -8.83 7.20 4.91
C LYS A 124 -10.02 6.79 4.04
N ARG A 125 -11.02 6.14 4.63
CA ARG A 125 -12.28 5.77 3.96
C ARG A 125 -13.09 6.99 3.49
N ARG A 126 -13.09 8.06 4.29
CA ARG A 126 -13.64 9.36 3.90
C ARG A 126 -12.48 10.32 3.70
N MET A 127 -12.26 10.70 2.44
CA MET A 127 -11.27 11.73 2.10
C MET A 127 -11.73 13.12 2.55
N ASP A 128 -13.01 13.30 2.85
CA ASP A 128 -13.61 14.59 3.14
C ASP A 128 -14.12 14.62 4.61
N PRO A 129 -13.61 15.53 5.46
CA PRO A 129 -13.91 15.58 6.90
C PRO A 129 -15.34 16.03 7.21
N ALA A 130 -16.04 16.66 6.25
CA ALA A 130 -17.45 17.04 6.35
C ALA A 130 -18.12 16.88 4.98
N LYS A 131 -19.43 16.61 4.95
CA LYS A 131 -20.21 16.59 3.69
C LYS A 131 -20.00 17.93 2.97
N GLY A 132 -19.33 17.89 1.81
CA GLY A 132 -19.13 19.05 0.94
C GLY A 132 -17.76 19.75 1.01
N LYS A 133 -16.87 19.40 1.95
CA LYS A 133 -15.54 20.04 2.05
C LYS A 133 -14.42 19.09 1.65
N LYS A 134 -13.79 19.35 0.49
CA LYS A 134 -12.66 18.58 -0.03
C LYS A 134 -11.42 18.77 0.85
N ASP A 135 -10.83 17.69 1.37
CA ASP A 135 -9.54 17.78 2.09
C ASP A 135 -8.38 17.92 1.09
N THR A 136 -8.14 19.15 0.61
CA THR A 136 -7.10 19.43 -0.40
C THR A 136 -5.71 19.05 0.10
N LEU A 137 -5.41 19.29 1.38
CA LEU A 137 -4.11 18.94 1.97
C LEU A 137 -3.88 17.43 1.94
N TYR A 138 -4.86 16.63 2.37
CA TYR A 138 -4.73 15.18 2.34
C TYR A 138 -4.55 14.64 0.92
N ARG A 139 -5.34 15.12 -0.05
CA ARG A 139 -5.22 14.70 -1.46
C ARG A 139 -3.86 15.05 -2.05
N ALA A 140 -3.36 16.26 -1.79
CA ALA A 140 -2.05 16.69 -2.24
C ALA A 140 -0.94 15.81 -1.65
N LEU A 141 -0.98 15.56 -0.33
CA LEU A 141 0.02 14.71 0.33
C LEU A 141 -0.01 13.26 -0.16
N LEU A 142 -1.21 12.69 -0.36
CA LEU A 142 -1.36 11.33 -0.90
C LEU A 142 -0.79 11.25 -2.33
N HIS A 143 -1.14 12.21 -3.18
CA HIS A 143 -0.63 12.27 -4.54
C HIS A 143 0.91 12.41 -4.56
N THR A 144 1.47 13.34 -3.79
CA THR A 144 2.92 13.52 -3.69
C THR A 144 3.61 12.28 -3.13
N TYR A 145 3.03 11.62 -2.13
CA TYR A 145 3.56 10.36 -1.58
C TYR A 145 3.63 9.27 -2.65
N MET A 146 2.53 9.04 -3.38
CA MET A 146 2.49 8.04 -4.46
C MET A 146 3.50 8.36 -5.55
N MET A 147 3.58 9.61 -5.99
CA MET A 147 4.55 10.05 -7.00
C MET A 147 6.00 9.83 -6.55
N GLN A 148 6.33 10.11 -5.29
CA GLN A 148 7.66 9.86 -4.73
C GLN A 148 7.99 8.36 -4.68
N CYS A 149 7.03 7.53 -4.26
CA CYS A 149 7.21 6.08 -4.27
C CYS A 149 7.40 5.53 -5.69
N MET A 150 6.60 5.98 -6.66
CA MET A 150 6.74 5.58 -8.06
C MET A 150 8.07 6.06 -8.65
N GLY A 151 8.50 7.29 -8.34
CA GLY A 151 9.82 7.80 -8.74
C GLY A 151 10.99 7.04 -8.13
N ALA A 152 10.80 6.45 -6.94
CA ALA A 152 11.76 5.54 -6.31
C ALA A 152 11.68 4.09 -6.83
N GLY A 153 10.83 3.80 -7.82
CA GLY A 153 10.69 2.46 -8.43
C GLY A 153 9.80 1.50 -7.64
N HIS A 154 8.94 1.98 -6.74
CA HIS A 154 7.97 1.12 -6.06
C HIS A 154 6.77 0.80 -6.94
N ASN A 155 6.37 -0.48 -6.96
CA ASN A 155 5.12 -0.96 -7.55
C ASN A 155 3.93 -0.65 -6.62
N PHE A 156 2.71 -0.61 -7.15
CA PHE A 156 1.46 -0.33 -6.42
C PHE A 156 0.37 -1.34 -6.73
#